data_AF-A0A9D6JGE6-F1
#
_entry.id   AF-A0A9D6JGE6-F1
#
_cell.length_a   1.000
_cell.length_b   1.000
_cell.length_c   1.000
_cell.angle_alpha   90.00
_cell.angle_beta   90.00
_cell.angle_gamma   90.00
#
_symmetry.space_group_name_H-M   'P 1'
#
loop_
_entity.id
_entity.type
_entity.pdbx_description
1 polymer ?
#
loop_
_entity_poly.entity_id
_entity_poly.type
_entity_poly.pdbx_seq_one_letter_code
_entity_poly.pdbx_strand_id
1 'polypeptide(L)'
;CNTDNLLRLQEEYVEILRQRRVDGIIFGSVFLDDPVVEALVEAGYPCVMYNRRLRSGRGSYIVLDNVRASYDLTRHLLDLGHRRIGFIAGLRELSTAAERLQGYRAALRAAGLPVDRSLVRPGAFKAEMAQQAAQDLLKLPRRPTAIMAGNDLMALGVMQAAGDLGLRIPEDLAVVGFDDIGIAAHRQVQLTTMAQQKAEMGRMAVVWLLETIRDPRRYARQPLQQMLAPTLVVRRTCGALMRSGQSDDHRTMRPRMGRRAGRSGEN
;
A
#
# COMPACT_ATOMS: atom_id res chain seq x y z
N CYS A 1 9.06 10.73 -19.98
CA CYS A 1 7.78 11.46 -19.97
C CYS A 1 7.21 11.40 -18.55
N ASN A 2 6.88 12.53 -17.93
CA ASN A 2 6.21 12.58 -16.62
C ASN A 2 4.83 13.23 -16.80
N THR A 3 3.76 12.46 -16.59
CA THR A 3 2.39 12.95 -16.83
C THR A 3 1.78 13.66 -15.63
N ASP A 4 2.38 13.59 -14.44
CA ASP A 4 1.80 14.05 -13.16
C ASP A 4 0.35 13.56 -12.90
N ASN A 5 -0.04 12.43 -13.50
CA ASN A 5 -1.43 11.97 -13.54
C ASN A 5 -2.40 13.02 -14.12
N LEU A 6 -2.00 13.72 -15.17
CA LEU A 6 -2.84 14.59 -15.99
C LEU A 6 -3.05 13.94 -17.35
N LEU A 7 -4.31 13.65 -17.70
CA LEU A 7 -4.67 12.98 -18.95
C LEU A 7 -4.18 13.75 -20.18
N ARG A 8 -4.30 15.09 -20.16
CA ARG A 8 -3.79 15.96 -21.21
C ARG A 8 -2.28 15.79 -21.46
N LEU A 9 -1.46 15.74 -20.41
CA LEU A 9 -0.01 15.54 -20.57
C LEU A 9 0.30 14.14 -21.09
N GLN A 10 -0.49 13.13 -20.70
CA GLN A 10 -0.36 11.77 -21.22
C GLN A 10 -0.65 11.72 -22.72
N GLU A 11 -1.74 12.36 -23.17
CA GLU A 11 -2.08 12.52 -24.59
C GLU A 11 -0.90 13.15 -25.37
N GLU A 12 -0.44 14.31 -24.92
CA GLU A 12 0.68 15.04 -25.55
C GLU A 12 1.96 14.17 -25.64
N TYR A 13 2.32 13.45 -24.57
CA TYR A 13 3.48 12.57 -24.61
C TYR A 13 3.31 11.34 -25.50
N VAL A 14 2.13 10.74 -25.53
CA VAL A 14 1.86 9.59 -26.41
C VAL A 14 1.97 10.03 -27.87
N GLU A 15 1.44 11.20 -28.22
CA GLU A 15 1.58 11.76 -29.57
C GLU A 15 3.05 11.99 -29.93
N ILE A 16 3.84 12.61 -29.06
CA ILE A 16 5.27 12.82 -29.27
C ILE A 16 6.01 11.49 -29.47
N LEU A 17 5.72 10.48 -28.66
CA LEU A 17 6.35 9.17 -28.76
C LEU A 17 5.98 8.46 -30.08
N ARG A 18 4.73 8.56 -30.52
CA ARG A 18 4.29 8.03 -31.82
C ARG A 18 4.95 8.76 -32.99
N GLN A 19 5.04 10.09 -32.93
CA GLN A 19 5.73 10.90 -33.94
C GLN A 19 7.23 10.53 -34.04
N ARG A 20 7.85 10.22 -32.90
CA ARG A 20 9.24 9.72 -32.83
C ARG A 20 9.40 8.25 -33.23
N ARG A 21 8.31 7.57 -33.62
CA ARG A 21 8.30 6.16 -34.04
C ARG A 21 8.98 5.23 -33.03
N VAL A 22 8.70 5.40 -31.74
CA VAL A 22 9.18 4.43 -30.75
C VAL A 22 8.54 3.06 -31.03
N ASP A 23 9.29 1.99 -30.75
CA ASP A 23 8.84 0.62 -31.05
C ASP A 23 7.82 0.07 -30.04
N GLY A 24 7.73 0.69 -28.86
CA GLY A 24 6.76 0.31 -27.84
C GLY A 24 6.77 1.24 -26.62
N ILE A 25 5.73 1.15 -25.79
CA ILE A 25 5.52 2.05 -24.64
C ILE A 25 5.21 1.24 -23.37
N ILE A 26 5.91 1.58 -22.27
CA ILE A 26 5.53 1.16 -20.92
C ILE A 26 4.77 2.29 -20.25
N PHE A 27 3.51 2.06 -19.88
CA PHE A 27 2.67 3.04 -19.21
C PHE A 27 2.75 2.90 -17.69
N GLY A 28 3.38 3.87 -17.00
CA GLY A 28 3.37 3.96 -15.53
C GLY A 28 2.18 4.73 -14.95
N SER A 29 1.54 5.57 -15.78
CA SER A 29 0.36 6.35 -15.44
C SER A 29 -0.76 5.93 -16.38
N VAL A 30 -1.77 5.26 -15.82
CA VAL A 30 -2.96 4.78 -16.54
C VAL A 30 -4.17 5.06 -15.68
N PHE A 31 -5.19 5.68 -16.26
CA PHE A 31 -6.49 5.84 -15.62
C PHE A 31 -7.33 4.57 -15.82
N LEU A 32 -8.32 4.36 -14.95
CA LEU A 32 -9.28 3.27 -15.12
C LEU A 32 -10.00 3.36 -16.46
N ASP A 33 -10.35 4.58 -16.84
CA ASP A 33 -11.03 4.92 -18.08
C ASP A 33 -10.08 5.87 -18.85
N ASP A 34 -9.28 5.30 -19.75
CA ASP A 34 -8.14 5.97 -20.41
C ASP A 34 -8.20 5.77 -21.93
N PRO A 35 -8.83 6.70 -22.67
CA PRO A 35 -9.11 6.51 -24.10
C PRO A 35 -7.83 6.43 -24.95
N VAL A 36 -6.74 7.04 -24.50
CA VAL A 36 -5.45 7.01 -25.20
C VAL A 36 -4.85 5.61 -25.16
N VAL A 37 -4.80 5.02 -23.97
CA VAL A 37 -4.27 3.67 -23.79
C VAL A 37 -5.19 2.66 -24.48
N GLU A 38 -6.51 2.84 -24.38
CA GLU A 38 -7.48 1.97 -25.08
C GLU A 38 -7.30 1.99 -26.60
N ALA A 39 -7.16 3.17 -27.21
CA ALA A 39 -6.93 3.30 -28.65
C ALA A 39 -5.63 2.62 -29.10
N LEU A 40 -4.56 2.69 -28.30
CA LEU A 40 -3.30 2.00 -28.60
C LEU A 40 -3.44 0.47 -28.50
N VAL A 41 -4.14 -0.01 -27.49
CA VAL A 41 -4.43 -1.44 -27.32
C VAL A 41 -5.27 -1.96 -28.49
N GLU A 42 -6.31 -1.22 -28.90
CA GLU A 42 -7.17 -1.57 -30.03
C GLU A 42 -6.41 -1.55 -31.37
N ALA A 43 -5.48 -0.62 -31.54
CA ALA A 43 -4.61 -0.55 -32.71
C ALA A 43 -3.52 -1.64 -32.75
N GLY A 44 -3.41 -2.48 -31.71
CA GLY A 44 -2.39 -3.52 -31.60
C GLY A 44 -0.97 -2.95 -31.44
N TYR A 45 -0.84 -1.72 -30.95
CA TYR A 45 0.45 -1.10 -30.73
C TYR A 45 1.18 -1.75 -29.53
N PRO A 46 2.48 -2.07 -29.62
CA PRO A 46 3.21 -2.69 -28.52
C PRO A 46 3.23 -1.82 -27.25
N CYS A 47 2.38 -2.16 -26.28
CA CYS A 47 2.35 -1.46 -25.01
C CYS A 47 2.03 -2.38 -23.83
N VAL A 48 2.58 -2.03 -22.66
CA VAL A 48 2.30 -2.70 -21.39
C VAL A 48 2.07 -1.67 -20.30
N MET A 49 1.04 -1.90 -19.50
CA MET A 49 0.72 -1.08 -18.34
C MET A 49 1.43 -1.61 -17.11
N TYR A 50 2.13 -0.74 -16.41
CA TYR A 50 2.89 -1.06 -15.21
C TYR A 50 2.16 -0.51 -13.98
N ASN A 51 2.00 -1.37 -12.96
CA ASN A 51 1.39 -1.06 -11.65
C ASN A 51 -0.11 -0.68 -11.69
N ARG A 52 -0.63 -0.24 -12.82
CA ARG A 52 -2.03 0.12 -13.06
C ARG A 52 -2.57 -0.64 -14.26
N ARG A 53 -3.89 -0.76 -14.34
CA ARG A 53 -4.60 -1.29 -15.51
C ARG A 53 -5.90 -0.54 -15.76
N LEU A 54 -6.37 -0.64 -16.99
CA LEU A 54 -7.69 -0.22 -17.45
C LEU A 54 -8.79 -0.99 -16.71
N ARG A 55 -9.95 -0.36 -16.55
CA ARG A 55 -11.17 -1.00 -16.03
C ARG A 55 -11.64 -2.13 -16.92
N SER A 56 -11.50 -1.98 -18.24
CA SER A 56 -11.89 -2.98 -19.23
C SER A 56 -11.06 -4.27 -19.13
N GLY A 57 -9.91 -4.24 -18.43
CA GLY A 57 -9.00 -5.39 -18.31
C GLY A 57 -8.35 -5.80 -19.64
N ARG A 58 -8.52 -4.99 -20.70
CA ARG A 58 -7.91 -5.21 -22.01
C ARG A 58 -6.43 -4.84 -22.00
N GLY A 59 -5.68 -5.39 -22.95
CA GLY A 59 -4.26 -5.12 -23.12
C GLY A 59 -3.37 -5.86 -22.11
N SER A 60 -2.07 -5.60 -22.22
CA SER A 60 -1.06 -6.19 -21.35
C SER A 60 -0.81 -5.33 -20.13
N TYR A 61 -0.81 -5.93 -18.94
CA TYR A 61 -0.51 -5.27 -17.69
C TYR A 61 0.25 -6.17 -16.71
N ILE A 62 1.05 -5.53 -15.87
CA ILE A 62 1.69 -6.15 -14.70
C ILE A 62 1.34 -5.32 -13.48
N VAL A 63 0.59 -5.92 -12.56
CA VAL A 63 0.03 -5.24 -11.39
C VAL A 63 0.30 -6.04 -10.11
N LEU A 64 0.21 -5.37 -8.97
CA LEU A 64 0.08 -6.04 -7.67
C LEU A 64 -1.38 -6.44 -7.46
N ASP A 65 -1.64 -7.53 -6.72
CA ASP A 65 -2.97 -7.78 -6.15
C ASP A 65 -3.26 -6.77 -5.01
N ASN A 66 -3.65 -5.55 -5.38
CA ASN A 66 -3.90 -4.46 -4.44
C ASN A 66 -5.10 -4.73 -3.52
N VAL A 67 -6.09 -5.49 -3.98
CA VAL A 67 -7.26 -5.85 -3.17
C VAL A 67 -6.81 -6.75 -2.02
N ARG A 68 -6.09 -7.83 -2.34
CA ARG A 68 -5.52 -8.73 -1.32
C ARG A 68 -4.52 -8.01 -0.43
N ALA A 69 -3.62 -7.21 -1.00
CA ALA A 69 -2.65 -6.44 -0.24
C ALA A 69 -3.32 -5.53 0.79
N SER A 70 -4.37 -4.80 0.39
CA SER A 70 -5.06 -3.94 1.34
C SER A 70 -5.91 -4.70 2.34
N TYR A 71 -6.49 -5.83 1.93
CA TYR A 71 -7.20 -6.72 2.84
C TYR A 71 -6.25 -7.24 3.93
N ASP A 72 -5.11 -7.79 3.54
CA ASP A 72 -4.11 -8.37 4.44
C ASP A 72 -3.53 -7.31 5.39
N LEU A 73 -3.25 -6.10 4.89
CA LEU A 73 -2.75 -5.01 5.73
C LEU A 73 -3.79 -4.52 6.75
N THR A 74 -5.05 -4.44 6.35
CA THR A 74 -6.14 -4.05 7.26
C THR A 74 -6.39 -5.14 8.29
N ARG A 75 -6.37 -6.41 7.86
CA ARG A 75 -6.47 -7.56 8.75
C ARG A 75 -5.36 -7.58 9.78
N HIS A 76 -4.12 -7.30 9.37
CA HIS A 76 -2.99 -7.17 10.30
C HIS A 76 -3.27 -6.14 11.41
N LEU A 77 -3.79 -4.95 11.07
CA LEU A 77 -4.18 -3.96 12.10
C LEU A 77 -5.33 -4.43 12.99
N LEU A 78 -6.31 -5.16 12.42
CA LEU A 78 -7.40 -5.76 13.18
C LEU A 78 -6.88 -6.81 14.16
N ASP A 79 -5.93 -7.65 13.75
CA ASP A 79 -5.32 -8.68 14.59
C ASP A 79 -4.50 -8.06 15.74
N LEU A 80 -3.94 -6.86 15.53
CA LEU A 80 -3.31 -6.05 16.59
C LEU A 80 -4.29 -5.36 17.54
N GLY A 81 -5.60 -5.56 17.34
CA GLY A 81 -6.67 -5.06 18.21
C GLY A 81 -7.26 -3.71 17.78
N HIS A 82 -6.78 -3.10 16.69
CA HIS A 82 -7.41 -1.88 16.18
C HIS A 82 -8.80 -2.21 15.64
N ARG A 83 -9.79 -1.35 15.94
CA ARG A 83 -11.18 -1.50 15.45
C ARG A 83 -11.67 -0.28 14.71
N ARG A 84 -11.09 0.88 14.98
CA ARG A 84 -11.39 2.14 14.30
C ARG A 84 -10.16 2.56 13.49
N ILE A 85 -10.15 2.17 12.22
CA ILE A 85 -9.02 2.35 11.31
C ILE A 85 -9.40 3.43 10.29
N GLY A 86 -8.62 4.50 10.19
CA GLY A 86 -8.75 5.50 9.14
C GLY A 86 -8.11 5.03 7.84
N PHE A 87 -8.62 5.48 6.70
CA PHE A 87 -8.04 5.19 5.38
C PHE A 87 -7.87 6.49 4.58
N ILE A 88 -6.64 6.80 4.19
CA ILE A 88 -6.33 7.93 3.31
C ILE A 88 -6.13 7.40 1.89
N ALA A 89 -7.11 7.65 1.04
CA ALA A 89 -7.20 7.10 -0.31
C ALA A 89 -6.36 7.87 -1.33
N GLY A 90 -5.83 7.17 -2.33
CA GLY A 90 -5.25 7.81 -3.51
C GLY A 90 -6.30 8.42 -4.45
N LEU A 91 -5.91 8.74 -5.68
CA LEU A 91 -6.82 9.22 -6.73
C LEU A 91 -7.76 8.10 -7.17
N ARG A 92 -9.07 8.31 -7.03
CA ARG A 92 -10.11 7.28 -7.24
C ARG A 92 -10.16 6.75 -8.68
N GLU A 93 -9.70 7.55 -9.63
CA GLU A 93 -9.65 7.28 -11.06
C GLU A 93 -8.55 6.27 -11.40
N LEU A 94 -7.73 5.86 -10.43
CA LEU A 94 -6.64 4.89 -10.60
C LEU A 94 -7.00 3.53 -10.00
N SER A 95 -6.68 2.45 -10.71
CA SER A 95 -6.96 1.08 -10.27
C SER A 95 -6.34 0.77 -8.90
N THR A 96 -5.10 1.19 -8.65
CA THR A 96 -4.44 1.00 -7.35
C THR A 96 -5.23 1.59 -6.19
N ALA A 97 -5.76 2.81 -6.31
CA ALA A 97 -6.52 3.45 -5.25
C ALA A 97 -7.89 2.80 -5.04
N ALA A 98 -8.59 2.48 -6.13
CA ALA A 98 -9.88 1.81 -6.09
C ALA A 98 -9.78 0.43 -5.42
N GLU A 99 -8.77 -0.36 -5.81
CA GLU A 99 -8.53 -1.71 -5.30
C GLU A 99 -8.07 -1.72 -3.85
N ARG A 100 -7.16 -0.80 -3.46
CA ARG A 100 -6.76 -0.66 -2.06
C ARG A 100 -7.97 -0.29 -1.20
N LEU A 101 -8.81 0.66 -1.62
CA LEU A 101 -10.03 0.98 -0.89
C LEU A 101 -11.00 -0.22 -0.81
N GLN A 102 -11.09 -1.03 -1.86
CA GLN A 102 -11.89 -2.25 -1.87
C GLN A 102 -11.40 -3.27 -0.84
N GLY A 103 -10.10 -3.54 -0.78
CA GLY A 103 -9.49 -4.48 0.17
C GLY A 103 -9.70 -4.05 1.63
N TYR A 104 -9.47 -2.77 1.94
CA TYR A 104 -9.74 -2.20 3.26
C TYR A 104 -11.20 -2.44 3.70
N ARG A 105 -12.16 -2.14 2.82
CA ARG A 105 -13.59 -2.35 3.10
C ARG A 105 -13.93 -3.83 3.27
N ALA A 106 -13.31 -4.71 2.49
CA ALA A 106 -13.53 -6.15 2.57
C ALA A 106 -13.03 -6.71 3.91
N ALA A 107 -11.87 -6.28 4.40
CA ALA A 107 -11.34 -6.70 5.70
C ALA A 107 -12.23 -6.26 6.87
N LEU A 108 -12.72 -5.02 6.87
CA LEU A 108 -13.66 -4.54 7.90
C LEU A 108 -14.95 -5.38 7.91
N ARG A 109 -15.55 -5.63 6.74
CA ARG A 109 -16.75 -6.46 6.64
C ARG A 109 -16.51 -7.89 7.13
N ALA A 110 -15.38 -8.48 6.77
CA ALA A 110 -15.02 -9.83 7.22
C ALA A 110 -14.85 -9.91 8.75
N ALA A 111 -14.45 -8.81 9.39
CA ALA A 111 -14.35 -8.69 10.85
C ALA A 111 -15.66 -8.24 11.53
N GLY A 112 -16.78 -8.15 10.79
CA GLY A 112 -18.07 -7.69 11.33
C GLY A 112 -18.12 -6.20 11.69
N LEU A 113 -17.20 -5.39 11.15
CA LEU A 113 -17.14 -3.95 11.42
C LEU A 113 -17.79 -3.12 10.30
N PRO A 114 -18.48 -2.02 10.64
CA PRO A 114 -19.08 -1.14 9.64
C PRO A 114 -18.00 -0.37 8.87
N VAL A 115 -18.25 -0.15 7.58
CA VAL A 115 -17.45 0.76 6.75
C VAL A 115 -17.91 2.20 7.00
N ASP A 116 -17.32 2.84 8.02
CA ASP A 116 -17.59 4.23 8.34
C ASP A 116 -16.98 5.16 7.27
N ARG A 117 -17.84 5.81 6.47
CA ARG A 117 -17.40 6.74 5.41
C ARG A 117 -16.67 7.95 5.99
N SER A 118 -16.93 8.32 7.25
CA SER A 118 -16.24 9.43 7.92
C SER A 118 -14.78 9.12 8.23
N LEU A 119 -14.35 7.86 8.15
CA LEU A 119 -12.95 7.45 8.30
C LEU A 119 -12.15 7.39 7.00
N VAL A 120 -12.80 7.63 5.86
CA VAL A 120 -12.14 7.64 4.55
C VAL A 120 -11.93 9.09 4.13
N ARG A 121 -10.68 9.47 3.83
CA ARG A 121 -10.34 10.81 3.30
C ARG A 121 -9.49 10.71 2.04
N PRO A 122 -9.62 11.66 1.11
CA PRO A 122 -8.76 11.72 -0.07
C PRO A 122 -7.38 12.28 0.29
N GLY A 123 -6.33 11.64 -0.20
CA GLY A 123 -4.94 12.12 -0.15
C GLY A 123 -4.25 12.16 -1.51
N ALA A 124 -4.88 11.64 -2.58
CA ALA A 124 -4.46 11.79 -3.97
C ALA A 124 -3.01 11.35 -4.28
N PHE A 125 -2.44 10.45 -3.48
CA PHE A 125 -1.02 10.04 -3.54
C PHE A 125 -0.01 11.17 -3.26
N LYS A 126 -0.43 12.27 -2.61
CA LYS A 126 0.41 13.42 -2.25
C LYS A 126 0.56 13.51 -0.73
N ALA A 127 1.79 13.74 -0.25
CA ALA A 127 2.10 13.75 1.18
C ALA A 127 1.38 14.90 1.91
N GLU A 128 1.36 16.09 1.31
CA GLU A 128 0.77 17.31 1.87
C GLU A 128 -0.75 17.16 2.00
N MET A 129 -1.40 16.59 0.97
CA MET A 129 -2.84 16.31 1.01
C MET A 129 -3.18 15.23 2.05
N ALA A 130 -2.33 14.20 2.19
CA ALA A 130 -2.51 13.19 3.21
C ALA A 130 -2.29 13.74 4.63
N GLN A 131 -1.38 14.68 4.82
CA GLN A 131 -1.19 15.38 6.10
C GLN A 131 -2.48 16.12 6.50
N GLN A 132 -3.06 16.92 5.60
CA GLN A 132 -4.32 17.62 5.87
C GLN A 132 -5.46 16.64 6.18
N ALA A 133 -5.61 15.60 5.36
CA ALA A 133 -6.61 14.56 5.56
C ALA A 133 -6.44 13.82 6.90
N ALA A 134 -5.18 13.58 7.32
CA ALA A 134 -4.87 12.97 8.60
C ALA A 134 -5.22 13.90 9.76
N GLN A 135 -4.89 15.19 9.69
CA GLN A 135 -5.27 16.16 10.72
C GLN A 135 -6.79 16.17 10.94
N ASP A 136 -7.58 16.14 9.86
CA ASP A 136 -9.04 16.11 9.95
C ASP A 136 -9.55 14.82 10.62
N LEU A 137 -8.98 13.66 10.30
CA LEU A 137 -9.32 12.38 10.93
C LEU A 137 -8.92 12.36 12.42
N LEU A 138 -7.77 12.92 12.75
CA LEU A 138 -7.21 12.90 14.10
C LEU A 138 -7.91 13.90 15.04
N LYS A 139 -8.59 14.91 14.51
CA LYS A 139 -9.42 15.87 15.26
C LYS A 139 -10.86 15.42 15.48
N LEU A 140 -11.27 14.26 14.95
CA LEU A 140 -12.62 13.73 15.18
C LEU A 140 -12.86 13.47 16.69
N PRO A 141 -14.08 13.69 17.20
CA PRO A 141 -14.42 13.42 18.61
C PRO A 141 -14.07 11.99 19.04
N ARG A 142 -14.28 11.03 18.13
CA ARG A 142 -13.78 9.66 18.25
C ARG A 142 -12.73 9.39 17.18
N ARG A 143 -11.48 9.71 17.51
CA ARG A 143 -10.28 9.53 16.67
C ARG A 143 -10.04 8.05 16.30
N PRO A 144 -9.57 7.72 15.07
CA PRO A 144 -9.09 6.38 14.75
C PRO A 144 -7.80 6.04 15.50
N THR A 145 -7.61 4.77 15.84
CA THR A 145 -6.40 4.27 16.53
C THR A 145 -5.30 3.84 15.56
N ALA A 146 -5.65 3.67 14.29
CA ALA A 146 -4.72 3.35 13.22
C ALA A 146 -5.12 4.10 11.95
N ILE A 147 -4.16 4.50 11.13
CA ILE A 147 -4.40 5.04 9.80
C ILE A 147 -3.61 4.23 8.77
N MET A 148 -4.31 3.80 7.74
CA MET A 148 -3.74 3.20 6.55
C MET A 148 -3.69 4.26 5.44
N ALA A 149 -2.49 4.58 4.98
CA ALA A 149 -2.28 5.45 3.85
C ALA A 149 -2.17 4.64 2.55
N GLY A 150 -2.75 5.15 1.47
CA GLY A 150 -2.70 4.50 0.17
C GLY A 150 -1.31 4.35 -0.44
N ASN A 151 -0.26 5.03 0.06
CA ASN A 151 1.16 4.79 -0.24
C ASN A 151 2.05 5.34 0.88
N ASP A 152 3.36 5.04 0.81
CA ASP A 152 4.34 5.41 1.82
C ASP A 152 4.55 6.92 1.92
N LEU A 153 4.51 7.66 0.79
CA LEU A 153 4.62 9.13 0.82
C LEU A 153 3.45 9.76 1.59
N MET A 154 2.22 9.29 1.35
CA MET A 154 1.08 9.71 2.13
C MET A 154 1.21 9.29 3.59
N ALA A 155 1.76 8.11 3.88
CA ALA A 155 2.01 7.68 5.26
C ALA A 155 2.96 8.62 6.00
N LEU A 156 3.99 9.15 5.33
CA LEU A 156 4.85 10.19 5.91
C LEU A 156 4.06 11.46 6.25
N GLY A 157 3.13 11.89 5.37
CA GLY A 157 2.20 12.98 5.67
C GLY A 157 1.33 12.71 6.90
N VAL A 158 0.87 11.47 7.08
CA VAL A 158 0.15 11.05 8.30
C VAL A 158 1.04 11.16 9.54
N MET A 159 2.29 10.71 9.44
CA MET A 159 3.25 10.79 10.55
C MET A 159 3.53 12.23 10.94
N GLN A 160 3.63 13.13 9.96
CA GLN A 160 3.78 14.56 10.22
C GLN A 160 2.56 15.15 10.91
N ALA A 161 1.35 14.85 10.42
CA ALA A 161 0.10 15.29 11.07
C ALA A 161 -0.04 14.78 12.51
N ALA A 162 0.41 13.55 12.79
CA ALA A 162 0.44 13.01 14.14
C ALA A 162 1.42 13.78 15.04
N GLY A 163 2.63 14.06 14.52
CA GLY A 163 3.63 14.87 15.22
C GLY A 163 3.16 16.28 15.52
N ASP A 164 2.51 16.96 14.56
CA ASP A 164 1.93 18.30 14.73
C ASP A 164 0.87 18.34 15.86
N LEU A 165 0.23 17.21 16.12
CA LEU A 165 -0.77 17.03 17.18
C LEU A 165 -0.20 16.41 18.47
N GLY A 166 1.12 16.22 18.55
CA GLY A 166 1.79 15.63 19.72
C GLY A 166 1.50 14.14 19.94
N LEU A 167 1.01 13.43 18.91
CA LEU A 167 0.69 12.00 18.99
C LEU A 167 1.92 11.15 18.72
N ARG A 168 2.16 10.14 19.56
CA ARG A 168 3.25 9.18 19.39
C ARG A 168 2.82 8.04 18.47
N ILE A 169 3.77 7.60 17.64
CA ILE A 169 3.62 6.45 16.76
C ILE A 169 4.60 5.38 17.23
N PRO A 170 4.13 4.18 17.62
CA PRO A 170 2.77 3.63 17.41
C PRO A 170 1.79 3.77 18.59
N GLU A 171 2.22 4.33 19.72
CA GLU A 171 1.52 4.23 21.00
C GLU A 171 0.13 4.88 20.99
N ASP A 172 0.03 6.05 20.38
CA ASP A 172 -1.23 6.80 20.31
C ASP A 172 -1.91 6.65 18.93
N LEU A 173 -1.16 6.24 17.90
CA LEU A 173 -1.63 6.03 16.53
C LEU A 173 -0.72 5.04 15.78
N ALA A 174 -1.29 3.94 15.29
CA ALA A 174 -0.59 3.08 14.34
C ALA A 174 -0.66 3.67 12.91
N VAL A 175 0.43 3.59 12.16
CA VAL A 175 0.49 4.06 10.76
C VAL A 175 1.06 2.97 9.85
N VAL A 176 0.40 2.72 8.73
CA VAL A 176 0.85 1.78 7.71
C VAL A 176 0.74 2.38 6.30
N GLY A 177 1.64 1.96 5.41
CA GLY A 177 1.74 2.46 4.03
C GLY A 177 1.70 1.37 2.96
N PHE A 178 2.08 1.75 1.75
CA PHE A 178 2.24 0.90 0.57
C PHE A 178 3.46 1.37 -0.23
N ASP A 179 4.13 0.44 -0.91
CA ASP A 179 5.18 0.59 -1.93
C ASP A 179 6.57 0.15 -1.47
N ASP A 180 6.84 0.15 -0.16
CA ASP A 180 8.16 -0.06 0.44
C ASP A 180 9.27 0.74 -0.25
N ILE A 181 9.09 2.07 -0.25
CA ILE A 181 10.12 2.98 -0.76
C ILE A 181 11.30 3.06 0.23
N GLY A 182 12.50 3.43 -0.24
CA GLY A 182 13.72 3.35 0.57
C GLY A 182 13.63 4.08 1.92
N ILE A 183 12.93 5.22 1.98
CA ILE A 183 12.74 5.99 3.21
C ILE A 183 11.89 5.24 4.26
N ALA A 184 11.03 4.29 3.86
CA ALA A 184 10.22 3.48 4.79
C ALA A 184 11.08 2.65 5.74
N ALA A 185 12.23 2.16 5.26
CA ALA A 185 13.19 1.39 6.05
C ALA A 185 14.16 2.26 6.87
N HIS A 186 14.14 3.59 6.70
CA HIS A 186 15.04 4.48 7.44
C HIS A 186 14.84 4.33 8.95
N ARG A 187 15.92 4.39 9.74
CA ARG A 187 15.91 4.12 11.19
C ARG A 187 14.93 5.01 11.96
N GLN A 188 14.76 6.26 11.51
CA GLN A 188 13.83 7.19 12.15
C GLN A 188 12.37 6.97 11.70
N VAL A 189 12.15 6.42 10.51
CA VAL A 189 10.81 6.22 9.94
C VAL A 189 10.24 4.87 10.35
N GLN A 190 10.91 3.77 9.99
CA GLN A 190 10.53 2.38 10.33
C GLN A 190 9.05 2.09 10.02
N LEU A 191 8.59 2.48 8.82
CA LEU A 191 7.21 2.37 8.39
C LEU A 191 6.85 0.93 8.02
N THR A 192 5.82 0.39 8.65
CA THR A 192 5.15 -0.85 8.23
C THR A 192 4.42 -0.59 6.91
N THR A 193 4.65 -1.43 5.90
CA THR A 193 4.15 -1.18 4.54
C THR A 193 3.96 -2.47 3.74
N MET A 194 3.16 -2.40 2.67
CA MET A 194 3.04 -3.45 1.66
C MET A 194 4.07 -3.23 0.55
N ALA A 195 5.07 -4.10 0.46
CA ALA A 195 6.10 -4.03 -0.56
C ALA A 195 5.58 -4.48 -1.93
N GLN A 196 5.94 -3.68 -2.93
CA GLN A 196 5.77 -4.02 -4.33
C GLN A 196 7.06 -4.70 -4.82
N GLN A 197 6.95 -5.82 -5.54
CA GLN A 197 8.10 -6.49 -6.18
C GLN A 197 8.57 -5.69 -7.42
N LYS A 198 8.90 -4.40 -7.24
CA LYS A 198 9.08 -3.38 -8.29
C LYS A 198 10.11 -3.79 -9.35
N ALA A 199 11.24 -4.33 -8.90
CA ALA A 199 12.31 -4.78 -9.81
C ALA A 199 11.83 -5.91 -10.72
N GLU A 200 11.11 -6.89 -10.16
CA GLU A 200 10.56 -8.01 -10.92
C GLU A 200 9.45 -7.55 -11.88
N MET A 201 8.52 -6.72 -11.41
CA MET A 201 7.48 -6.14 -12.26
C MET A 201 8.08 -5.36 -13.44
N GLY A 202 9.13 -4.57 -13.19
CA GLY A 202 9.84 -3.83 -14.23
C GLY A 202 10.56 -4.75 -15.22
N ARG A 203 11.24 -5.79 -14.72
CA ARG A 203 11.89 -6.81 -15.55
C ARG A 203 10.88 -7.50 -16.46
N MET A 204 9.74 -7.94 -15.92
CA MET A 204 8.66 -8.57 -16.69
C MET A 204 8.12 -7.64 -17.78
N ALA A 205 7.93 -6.36 -17.48
CA ALA A 205 7.41 -5.37 -18.42
C ALA A 205 8.37 -5.16 -19.61
N VAL A 206 9.66 -4.98 -19.31
CA VAL A 206 10.69 -4.76 -20.33
C VAL A 206 10.91 -6.01 -21.18
N VAL A 207 11.00 -7.19 -20.54
CA VAL A 207 11.19 -8.46 -21.26
C VAL A 207 10.02 -8.69 -22.22
N TRP A 208 8.79 -8.55 -21.75
CA TRP A 208 7.61 -8.72 -22.58
C TRP A 208 7.56 -7.72 -23.74
N LEU A 209 7.90 -6.45 -23.50
CA LEU A 209 7.89 -5.43 -24.55
C LEU A 209 8.95 -5.73 -25.62
N LEU A 210 10.16 -6.11 -25.23
CA LEU A 210 11.24 -6.46 -26.16
C LEU A 210 10.88 -7.69 -27.00
N GLU A 211 10.27 -8.71 -26.41
CA GLU A 211 9.81 -9.88 -27.14
C GLU A 211 8.67 -9.54 -28.12
N THR A 212 7.75 -8.67 -27.70
CA THR A 212 6.65 -8.18 -28.55
C THR A 212 7.15 -7.37 -29.74
N ILE A 213 8.17 -6.54 -29.56
CA ILE A 213 8.80 -5.77 -30.64
C ILE A 213 9.50 -6.70 -31.64
N ARG A 214 10.15 -7.76 -31.16
CA ARG A 214 10.87 -8.73 -32.01
C ARG A 214 9.95 -9.64 -32.82
N ASP A 215 8.83 -10.07 -32.23
CA ASP A 215 7.84 -10.93 -32.88
C ASP A 215 6.40 -10.49 -32.58
N PRO A 216 5.90 -9.46 -33.28
CA PRO A 216 4.55 -8.92 -33.05
C PRO A 216 3.43 -9.95 -33.26
N ARG A 217 3.65 -10.95 -34.13
CA ARG A 217 2.64 -11.96 -34.50
C ARG A 217 2.36 -12.94 -33.36
N ARG A 218 3.36 -13.21 -32.52
CA ARG A 218 3.26 -14.10 -31.36
C ARG A 218 2.42 -13.49 -30.23
N TYR A 219 2.54 -12.18 -30.01
CA TYR A 219 1.93 -11.50 -28.87
C TYR A 219 0.59 -10.82 -29.18
N ALA A 220 0.25 -10.62 -30.45
CA ALA A 220 -1.09 -10.19 -30.88
C ALA A 220 -2.21 -11.16 -30.44
N ARG A 221 -1.88 -12.40 -30.05
CA ARG A 221 -2.85 -13.43 -29.65
C ARG A 221 -2.98 -13.64 -28.14
N GLN A 222 -2.04 -13.17 -27.31
CA GLN A 222 -2.05 -13.38 -25.86
C GLN A 222 -1.46 -12.16 -25.13
N PRO A 223 -2.29 -11.27 -24.56
CA PRO A 223 -1.79 -10.18 -23.73
C PRO A 223 -1.14 -10.72 -22.46
N LEU A 224 -0.06 -10.08 -22.00
CA LEU A 224 0.53 -10.40 -20.70
C LEU A 224 -0.35 -9.80 -19.61
N GLN A 225 -1.03 -10.64 -18.85
CA GLN A 225 -1.84 -10.21 -17.71
C GLN A 225 -1.28 -10.85 -16.45
N GLN A 226 -0.34 -10.14 -15.81
CA GLN A 226 0.30 -10.63 -14.60
C GLN A 226 -0.20 -9.88 -13.37
N MET A 227 -0.56 -10.65 -12.35
CA MET A 227 -0.83 -10.16 -11.00
C MET A 227 0.18 -10.76 -10.03
N LEU A 228 0.87 -9.93 -9.25
CA LEU A 228 1.87 -10.37 -8.28
C LEU A 228 1.31 -10.32 -6.86
N ALA A 229 1.74 -11.28 -6.05
CA ALA A 229 1.39 -11.33 -4.64
C ALA A 229 2.12 -10.22 -3.86
N PRO A 230 1.42 -9.54 -2.93
CA PRO A 230 2.02 -8.54 -2.05
C PRO A 230 2.84 -9.19 -0.93
N THR A 231 3.78 -8.42 -0.37
CA THR A 231 4.53 -8.82 0.82
C THR A 231 4.35 -7.76 1.91
N LEU A 232 3.83 -8.17 3.07
CA LEU A 232 3.76 -7.30 4.23
C LEU A 232 5.15 -7.18 4.87
N VAL A 233 5.64 -5.95 4.99
CA VAL A 233 6.87 -5.65 5.70
C VAL A 233 6.52 -4.97 7.01
N VAL A 234 6.60 -5.73 8.10
CA VAL A 234 6.31 -5.24 9.46
C VAL A 234 7.51 -4.49 10.02
N ARG A 235 7.29 -3.27 10.47
CA ARG A 235 8.28 -2.42 11.16
C ARG A 235 7.65 -1.79 12.41
N ARG A 236 8.22 -0.68 12.90
CA ARG A 236 7.82 -0.07 14.17
C ARG A 236 6.41 0.49 14.11
N THR A 237 6.03 1.22 13.06
CA THR A 237 4.87 2.14 13.07
C THR A 237 3.49 1.50 13.28
N CYS A 238 3.33 0.18 13.17
CA CYS A 238 2.05 -0.48 13.45
C CYS A 238 1.92 -1.02 14.88
N GLY A 239 3.00 -1.01 15.68
CA GLY A 239 2.99 -1.50 17.06
C GLY A 239 3.10 -3.03 17.22
N ALA A 240 3.19 -3.80 16.14
CA ALA A 240 3.36 -5.26 16.21
C ALA A 240 4.58 -5.68 17.05
N LEU A 241 5.70 -4.98 16.88
CA LEU A 241 6.96 -5.28 17.58
C LEU A 241 6.95 -4.92 19.08
N MET A 242 5.99 -4.10 19.54
CA MET A 242 5.82 -3.83 20.98
C MET A 242 5.14 -4.99 21.71
N ARG A 243 4.27 -5.72 21.01
CA ARG A 243 3.49 -6.82 21.61
C ARG A 243 4.30 -8.11 21.75
N SER A 244 5.28 -8.35 20.88
CA SER A 244 6.17 -9.52 20.97
C SER A 244 7.14 -9.46 22.15
N GLY A 245 7.43 -8.28 22.69
CA GLY A 245 8.30 -8.11 23.87
C GLY A 245 7.60 -8.33 25.22
N GLN A 246 6.26 -8.34 25.25
CA GLN A 246 5.50 -8.50 26.50
C GLN A 246 5.16 -9.96 26.83
N SER A 247 5.29 -10.88 25.87
CA SER A 247 5.00 -12.31 26.08
C SER A 247 6.10 -13.09 26.82
N ASP A 248 7.33 -12.57 26.89
CA ASP A 248 8.44 -13.27 27.55
C ASP A 248 8.61 -12.93 29.05
N ASP A 249 7.99 -11.84 29.54
CA ASP A 249 8.21 -11.37 30.91
C ASP A 249 7.36 -12.10 31.98
N HIS A 250 6.45 -12.98 31.56
CA HIS A 250 5.65 -13.81 32.46
C HIS A 250 6.23 -15.21 32.77
N ARG A 251 7.43 -15.55 32.28
CA ARG A 251 8.07 -16.86 32.52
C ARG A 251 9.17 -16.90 33.58
N THR A 252 9.43 -15.80 34.31
CA THR A 252 10.49 -15.77 35.33
C THR A 252 9.99 -15.42 36.73
N MET A 253 8.88 -16.01 37.17
CA MET A 253 8.57 -16.07 38.60
C MET A 253 9.35 -17.24 39.23
N ARG A 254 10.60 -17.00 39.60
CA ARG A 254 11.38 -17.93 40.44
C ARG A 254 10.65 -18.13 41.78
N PRO A 255 10.44 -19.36 42.27
CA PRO A 255 9.85 -19.55 43.58
C PRO A 255 10.84 -19.06 44.65
N ARG A 256 10.36 -18.15 45.51
CA ARG A 256 11.04 -17.77 46.75
C ARG A 256 11.24 -19.05 47.58
N MET A 257 12.48 -19.52 47.71
CA MET A 257 12.84 -20.53 48.70
C MET A 257 12.48 -19.99 50.09
N GLY A 258 11.51 -20.65 50.73
CA GLY A 258 11.13 -20.39 52.09
C GLY A 258 12.27 -20.73 53.05
N ARG A 259 12.59 -19.78 53.92
CA ARG A 259 13.36 -20.04 55.15
C ARG A 259 12.58 -21.05 56.01
N ARG A 260 13.15 -22.22 56.25
CA ARG A 260 12.76 -23.05 57.41
C ARG A 260 13.74 -22.78 58.54
N ALA A 261 13.24 -22.08 59.56
CA ALA A 261 13.75 -22.15 60.91
C ALA A 261 13.15 -23.40 61.58
N GLY A 262 13.99 -24.20 62.22
CA GLY A 262 13.60 -25.31 63.10
C GLY A 262 14.75 -25.61 64.03
N ARG A 263 14.60 -25.18 65.29
CA ARG A 263 15.53 -25.32 66.41
C ARG A 263 15.22 -26.63 67.20
N SER A 264 16.30 -27.26 67.68
CA SER A 264 16.52 -27.92 68.99
C SER A 264 15.69 -29.12 69.51
N GLY A 265 16.42 -30.09 70.09
CA GLY A 265 16.01 -31.09 71.09
C GLY A 265 16.77 -32.42 70.89
N GLU A 266 17.94 -32.65 71.51
CA GLU A 266 18.14 -33.39 72.79
C GLU A 266 17.58 -34.82 72.80
N ASN A 267 18.40 -35.81 72.41
CA ASN A 267 18.98 -36.89 73.24
C ASN A 267 19.74 -37.89 72.35
#